data_AF-A2BXD6-F1
#
_entry.id   AF-A2BXD6-F1
#
_cell.length_a   1.000
_cell.length_b   1.000
_cell.length_c   1.000
_cell.angle_alpha   90.00
_cell.angle_beta   90.00
_cell.angle_gamma   90.00
#
_symmetry.space_group_name_H-M   'P 1'
#
loop_
_entity.id
_entity.type
_entity.pdbx_description
1 polymer ?
#
loop_
_entity_poly.entity_id
_entity_poly.type
_entity_poly.pdbx_seq_one_letter_code
_entity_poly.pdbx_strand_id
1 'polypeptide(L)'
;MPSLLTLFFYILAGAGLGTLMIFTGIPAASLLGAIIGAGVLSASGLIDVAVWPLGTKTALGIGIGTVIGTGINQETLSELQNLWKPALIITFSLLITGLLIAFLISKFLGIDTAIAILGSAPGGTIGMSLVGSEYGVGASVAALHAVRLITVLLLIPALLNLLGLKDGINTP
;
A
#
# COMPACT_ATOMS: atom_id res chain seq x y z
N MET A 1 -16.00 -21.10 9.61
CA MET A 1 -15.09 -21.20 8.45
C MET A 1 -15.38 -20.03 7.56
N PRO A 2 -14.38 -19.28 7.03
CA PRO A 2 -14.67 -18.32 5.97
C PRO A 2 -15.42 -19.06 4.88
N SER A 3 -16.60 -18.59 4.50
CA SER A 3 -17.28 -19.22 3.39
C SER A 3 -16.38 -18.97 2.17
N LEU A 4 -15.93 -20.03 1.49
CA LEU A 4 -15.14 -19.89 0.25
C LEU A 4 -15.84 -18.94 -0.74
N LEU A 5 -17.17 -18.90 -0.66
CA LEU A 5 -18.06 -17.99 -1.33
C LEU A 5 -17.78 -16.50 -1.00
N THR A 6 -17.57 -16.15 0.27
CA THR A 6 -17.18 -14.79 0.70
C THR A 6 -15.89 -14.36 0.02
N LEU A 7 -14.83 -15.20 0.10
CA LEU A 7 -13.55 -14.89 -0.53
C LEU A 7 -13.68 -14.76 -2.06
N PHE A 8 -14.47 -15.63 -2.67
CA PHE A 8 -14.76 -15.57 -4.10
C PHE A 8 -15.39 -14.24 -4.50
N PHE A 9 -16.38 -13.74 -3.74
CA PHE A 9 -16.98 -12.44 -4.00
C PHE A 9 -16.00 -11.27 -3.84
N TYR A 10 -15.13 -11.30 -2.82
CA TYR A 10 -14.10 -10.26 -2.67
C TYR A 10 -13.09 -10.26 -3.82
N ILE A 11 -12.66 -11.45 -4.26
CA ILE A 11 -11.77 -11.59 -5.41
C ILE A 11 -12.46 -11.11 -6.68
N LEU A 12 -13.74 -11.45 -6.88
CA LEU A 12 -14.53 -10.97 -8.03
C LEU A 12 -14.69 -9.46 -8.04
N ALA A 13 -15.05 -8.86 -6.90
CA ALA A 13 -15.21 -7.41 -6.79
C ALA A 13 -13.89 -6.69 -7.05
N GLY A 14 -12.80 -7.19 -6.44
CA GLY A 14 -11.46 -6.64 -6.65
C GLY A 14 -10.96 -6.79 -8.08
N ALA A 15 -11.08 -7.99 -8.68
CA ALA A 15 -10.66 -8.25 -10.05
C ALA A 15 -11.53 -7.50 -11.07
N GLY A 16 -12.84 -7.42 -10.85
CA GLY A 16 -13.77 -6.69 -11.70
C GLY A 16 -13.43 -5.20 -11.76
N LEU A 17 -13.36 -4.53 -10.61
CA LEU A 17 -13.00 -3.11 -10.58
C LEU A 17 -11.54 -2.88 -11.01
N GLY A 18 -10.62 -3.76 -10.61
CA GLY A 18 -9.21 -3.71 -10.99
C GLY A 18 -9.01 -3.75 -12.49
N THR A 19 -9.65 -4.69 -13.18
CA THR A 19 -9.58 -4.80 -14.65
C THR A 19 -10.23 -3.62 -15.36
N LEU A 20 -11.40 -3.16 -14.89
CA LEU A 20 -12.05 -1.96 -15.41
C LEU A 20 -11.15 -0.71 -15.29
N MET A 21 -10.44 -0.58 -14.17
CA MET A 21 -9.58 0.57 -13.93
C MET A 21 -8.33 0.59 -14.84
N ILE A 22 -7.88 -0.53 -15.39
CA ILE A 22 -6.73 -0.56 -16.33
C ILE A 22 -6.98 0.37 -17.53
N PHE A 23 -8.23 0.52 -17.97
CA PHE A 23 -8.60 1.37 -19.11
C PHE A 23 -8.57 2.88 -18.81
N THR A 24 -8.34 3.28 -17.56
CA THR A 24 -8.37 4.71 -17.16
C THR A 24 -7.04 5.45 -17.38
N GLY A 25 -5.94 4.73 -17.65
CA GLY A 25 -4.61 5.32 -17.78
C GLY A 25 -4.00 5.81 -16.45
N ILE A 26 -4.63 5.51 -15.31
CA ILE A 26 -4.09 5.85 -13.98
C ILE A 26 -2.90 4.91 -13.66
N PRO A 27 -1.78 5.42 -13.12
CA PRO A 27 -0.70 4.56 -12.64
C PRO A 27 -1.18 3.56 -11.58
N ALA A 28 -0.80 2.29 -11.71
CA ALA A 28 -1.24 1.19 -10.84
C ALA A 28 -2.77 1.07 -10.70
N ALA A 29 -3.53 1.39 -11.75
CA ALA A 29 -4.99 1.38 -11.72
C ALA A 29 -5.61 0.02 -11.32
N SER A 30 -4.96 -1.09 -11.68
CA SER A 30 -5.39 -2.43 -11.28
C SER A 30 -5.37 -2.62 -9.75
N LEU A 31 -4.33 -2.13 -9.08
CA LEU A 31 -4.20 -2.17 -7.62
C LEU A 31 -5.24 -1.24 -6.98
N LEU A 32 -5.39 -0.03 -7.50
CA LEU A 32 -6.39 0.93 -7.02
C LEU A 32 -7.80 0.35 -7.11
N GLY A 33 -8.16 -0.22 -8.25
CA GLY A 33 -9.46 -0.84 -8.47
C GLY A 33 -9.67 -2.05 -7.56
N ALA A 34 -8.65 -2.90 -7.38
CA ALA A 34 -8.76 -4.02 -6.46
C ALA A 34 -9.04 -3.58 -5.00
N ILE A 35 -8.34 -2.55 -4.52
CA ILE A 35 -8.55 -1.99 -3.17
C ILE A 35 -9.95 -1.39 -3.04
N ILE A 36 -10.39 -0.59 -4.01
CA ILE A 36 -11.71 0.05 -3.98
C ILE A 36 -12.81 -1.00 -4.08
N GLY A 37 -12.72 -1.95 -5.01
CA GLY A 37 -13.74 -2.98 -5.22
C GLY A 37 -13.94 -3.86 -3.99
N ALA A 38 -12.83 -4.38 -3.42
CA ALA A 38 -12.89 -5.17 -2.19
C ALA A 38 -13.28 -4.32 -0.97
N GLY A 39 -12.79 -3.08 -0.88
CA GLY A 39 -13.10 -2.17 0.22
C GLY A 39 -14.56 -1.74 0.26
N VAL A 40 -15.15 -1.40 -0.88
CA VAL A 40 -16.58 -1.06 -1.00
C VAL A 40 -17.45 -2.26 -0.63
N LEU A 41 -17.10 -3.45 -1.12
CA LEU A 41 -17.83 -4.67 -0.74
C LEU A 41 -17.75 -4.92 0.78
N SER A 42 -16.57 -4.74 1.37
CA SER A 42 -16.39 -4.89 2.82
C SER A 42 -17.19 -3.86 3.62
N ALA A 43 -17.17 -2.60 3.19
CA ALA A 43 -17.87 -1.50 3.86
C ALA A 43 -19.40 -1.56 3.68
N SER A 44 -19.88 -2.23 2.64
CA SER A 44 -21.32 -2.36 2.36
C SER A 44 -22.09 -3.17 3.42
N GLY A 45 -21.40 -4.00 4.21
CA GLY A 45 -22.02 -4.90 5.18
C GLY A 45 -22.89 -6.00 4.57
N LEU A 46 -22.94 -6.11 3.23
CA LEU A 46 -23.74 -7.12 2.52
C LEU A 46 -23.21 -8.53 2.69
N ILE A 47 -21.91 -8.67 2.96
CA ILE A 47 -21.22 -9.94 3.14
C ILE A 47 -20.28 -9.80 4.34
N ASP A 48 -20.11 -10.87 5.11
CA ASP A 48 -19.16 -10.93 6.21
C ASP A 48 -17.75 -10.47 5.79
N VAL A 49 -17.00 -9.92 6.74
CA VAL A 49 -15.60 -9.53 6.54
C VAL A 49 -14.81 -10.77 6.14
N ALA A 50 -14.08 -10.66 5.02
CA ALA A 50 -13.25 -11.76 4.55
C ALA A 50 -12.17 -12.12 5.57
N VAL A 51 -12.21 -13.38 6.02
CA VAL A 51 -11.09 -13.98 6.76
C VAL A 51 -10.28 -14.80 5.78
N TRP A 52 -9.08 -14.31 5.49
CA TRP A 52 -8.13 -15.03 4.63
C TRP A 52 -7.50 -16.22 5.38
N PRO A 53 -7.19 -17.33 4.69
CA PRO A 53 -6.47 -18.44 5.29
C PRO A 53 -5.15 -17.99 5.92
N LEU A 54 -4.75 -18.69 6.99
CA LEU A 54 -3.47 -18.45 7.64
C LEU A 54 -2.34 -18.62 6.61
N GLY A 55 -1.39 -17.68 6.60
CA GLY A 55 -0.26 -17.70 5.67
C GLY A 55 -0.50 -17.05 4.30
N THR A 56 -1.73 -16.65 3.94
CA THR A 56 -1.95 -15.96 2.64
C THR A 56 -1.15 -14.67 2.53
N LYS A 57 -1.16 -13.83 3.57
CA LYS A 57 -0.36 -12.58 3.59
C LYS A 57 1.14 -12.88 3.46
N THR A 58 1.62 -13.93 4.11
CA THR A 58 3.02 -14.37 4.04
C THR A 58 3.37 -14.83 2.63
N ALA A 59 2.55 -15.67 1.99
CA ALA A 59 2.76 -16.15 0.63
C ALA A 59 2.78 -14.99 -0.39
N LEU A 60 1.83 -14.05 -0.27
CA LEU A 60 1.80 -12.84 -1.10
C LEU A 60 3.03 -11.95 -0.85
N GLY A 61 3.45 -11.81 0.41
CA GLY A 61 4.65 -11.06 0.78
C GLY A 61 5.92 -11.68 0.18
N ILE A 62 6.06 -13.01 0.22
CA ILE A 62 7.15 -13.74 -0.45
C ILE A 62 7.10 -13.48 -1.95
N GLY A 63 5.94 -13.65 -2.60
CA GLY A 63 5.80 -13.43 -4.05
C GLY A 63 6.17 -12.01 -4.48
N ILE A 64 5.65 -10.99 -3.78
CA ILE A 64 5.99 -9.59 -4.04
C ILE A 64 7.50 -9.35 -3.81
N GLY A 65 8.04 -9.87 -2.71
CA GLY A 65 9.48 -9.77 -2.42
C GLY A 65 10.36 -10.44 -3.46
N THR A 66 9.95 -11.60 -3.97
CA THR A 66 10.63 -12.30 -5.07
C THR A 66 10.60 -11.47 -6.35
N VAL A 67 9.45 -10.91 -6.74
CA VAL A 67 9.34 -10.05 -7.93
C VAL A 67 10.27 -8.83 -7.82
N ILE A 68 10.25 -8.15 -6.66
CA ILE A 68 11.16 -7.02 -6.40
C ILE A 68 12.62 -7.48 -6.47
N GLY A 69 12.95 -8.59 -5.80
CA GLY A 69 14.31 -9.11 -5.73
C GLY A 69 14.86 -9.57 -7.09
N THR A 70 14.02 -10.13 -7.97
CA THR A 70 14.43 -10.51 -9.33
C THR A 70 14.76 -9.31 -10.22
N GLY A 71 14.30 -8.11 -9.86
CA GLY A 71 14.70 -6.87 -10.54
C GLY A 71 16.12 -6.42 -10.19
N ILE A 72 16.73 -6.96 -9.14
CA ILE A 72 18.08 -6.60 -8.71
C ILE A 72 19.09 -7.38 -9.54
N ASN A 73 19.57 -6.77 -10.62
CA ASN A 73 20.61 -7.32 -11.50
C ASN A 73 21.93 -6.53 -11.37
N GLN A 74 22.95 -6.91 -12.14
CA GLN A 74 24.28 -6.28 -12.07
C GLN A 74 24.25 -4.78 -12.41
N GLU A 75 23.39 -4.36 -13.32
CA GLU A 75 23.18 -2.95 -13.70
C GLU A 75 22.48 -2.19 -12.56
N THR A 76 21.45 -2.77 -11.94
CA THR A 76 20.81 -2.17 -10.75
C THR A 76 21.80 -2.03 -9.59
N LEU A 77 22.71 -2.99 -9.40
CA LEU A 77 23.75 -2.91 -8.37
C LEU A 77 24.74 -1.78 -8.63
N SER A 78 25.16 -1.55 -9.87
CA SER A 78 26.07 -0.45 -10.20
C SER A 78 25.38 0.90 -10.05
N GLU A 79 24.10 1.02 -10.43
CA GLU A 79 23.30 2.22 -10.16
C GLU A 79 23.15 2.48 -8.66
N LEU A 80 22.93 1.44 -7.86
CA LEU A 80 22.78 1.56 -6.41
C LEU A 80 24.03 2.14 -5.73
N GLN A 81 25.23 1.90 -6.28
CA GLN A 81 26.47 2.53 -5.79
C GLN A 81 26.48 4.05 -5.95
N ASN A 82 25.71 4.59 -6.88
CA ASN A 82 25.52 6.03 -7.04
C ASN A 82 24.30 6.53 -6.24
N LEU A 83 23.29 5.68 -6.05
CA LEU A 83 22.02 6.04 -5.42
C LEU A 83 21.95 5.81 -3.90
N TRP A 84 22.91 5.10 -3.28
CA TRP A 84 22.82 4.78 -1.84
C TRP A 84 22.76 6.01 -0.92
N LYS A 85 23.48 7.09 -1.26
CA LYS A 85 23.44 8.35 -0.48
C LYS A 85 22.05 9.00 -0.57
N PRO A 86 21.50 9.29 -1.78
CA PRO A 86 20.11 9.73 -1.91
C PRO A 86 19.11 8.80 -1.23
N ALA A 87 19.25 7.48 -1.40
CA ALA A 87 18.35 6.50 -0.82
C ALA A 87 18.32 6.60 0.71
N LEU A 88 19.49 6.69 1.37
CA LEU A 88 19.54 6.88 2.82
C LEU A 88 18.86 8.18 3.24
N ILE A 89 19.13 9.30 2.55
CA ILE A 89 18.51 10.59 2.88
C ILE A 89 16.98 10.49 2.76
N ILE A 90 16.47 9.88 1.69
CA ILE A 90 15.03 9.66 1.47
C ILE A 90 14.46 8.80 2.60
N THR A 91 15.10 7.65 2.92
CA THR A 91 14.64 6.76 3.97
C THR A 91 14.61 7.44 5.33
N PHE A 92 15.68 8.13 5.74
CA PHE A 92 15.71 8.85 7.01
C PHE A 92 14.69 9.98 7.05
N SER A 93 14.53 10.75 5.96
CA SER A 93 13.53 11.80 5.87
C SER A 93 12.11 11.25 6.03
N LEU A 94 11.79 10.14 5.36
CA LEU A 94 10.51 9.47 5.48
C LEU A 94 10.27 8.90 6.89
N LEU A 95 11.30 8.35 7.53
CA LEU A 95 11.21 7.85 8.91
C LEU A 95 10.96 8.97 9.90
N ILE A 96 11.72 10.07 9.83
CA ILE A 96 11.57 11.22 10.73
C ILE A 96 10.18 11.86 10.53
N THR A 97 9.80 12.08 9.28
CA THR A 97 8.48 12.66 8.95
C THR A 97 7.35 11.74 9.38
N GLY A 98 7.49 10.42 9.17
CA GLY A 98 6.53 9.41 9.62
C GLY A 98 6.36 9.44 11.15
N LEU A 99 7.45 9.44 11.91
CA LEU A 99 7.41 9.53 13.37
C LEU A 99 6.81 10.86 13.86
N LEU A 100 7.13 11.97 13.21
CA LEU A 100 6.54 13.28 13.50
C LEU A 100 5.02 13.23 13.29
N ILE A 101 4.56 12.71 12.16
CA ILE A 101 3.14 12.55 11.84
C ILE A 101 2.48 11.59 12.85
N ALA A 102 3.11 10.47 13.19
CA ALA A 102 2.61 9.55 14.20
C ALA A 102 2.36 10.25 15.54
N PHE A 103 3.33 11.03 15.99
CA PHE A 103 3.24 11.79 17.23
C PHE A 103 2.12 12.84 17.18
N LEU A 104 2.04 13.61 16.10
CA LEU A 104 1.00 14.61 15.91
C LEU A 104 -0.40 13.96 15.90
N ILE A 105 -0.58 12.90 15.12
CA ILE A 105 -1.87 12.22 15.00
C ILE A 105 -2.27 11.57 16.33
N SER A 106 -1.35 10.88 17.01
CA SER A 106 -1.65 10.27 18.31
C SER A 106 -2.02 11.33 19.36
N LYS A 107 -1.33 12.48 19.37
CA LYS A 107 -1.59 13.58 20.31
C LYS A 107 -2.88 14.35 20.01
N PHE A 108 -3.16 14.66 18.75
CA PHE A 108 -4.28 15.54 18.36
C PHE A 108 -5.57 14.79 18.05
N LEU A 109 -5.48 13.55 17.52
CA LEU A 109 -6.65 12.76 17.12
C LEU A 109 -6.94 11.60 18.10
N GLY A 110 -6.11 11.40 19.13
CA GLY A 110 -6.33 10.36 20.15
C GLY A 110 -6.23 8.92 19.61
N ILE A 111 -5.53 8.73 18.49
CA ILE A 111 -5.34 7.41 17.88
C ILE A 111 -4.26 6.65 18.65
N ASP A 112 -4.48 5.33 18.81
CA ASP A 112 -3.52 4.41 19.41
C ASP A 112 -2.12 4.57 18.81
N THR A 113 -1.11 4.59 19.67
CA THR A 113 0.27 4.90 19.27
C THR A 113 0.84 3.83 18.31
N ALA A 114 0.47 2.56 18.45
CA ALA A 114 0.91 1.51 17.52
C ALA A 114 0.25 1.69 16.15
N ILE A 115 -1.05 2.05 16.10
CA ILE A 115 -1.72 2.42 14.84
C ILE A 115 -1.05 3.63 14.19
N ALA A 116 -0.80 4.68 14.98
CA ALA A 116 -0.23 5.92 14.48
C ALA A 116 1.18 5.69 13.91
N ILE A 117 2.06 4.99 14.65
CA ILE A 117 3.44 4.71 14.21
C ILE A 117 3.43 3.79 12.98
N LEU A 118 2.75 2.64 13.03
CA LEU A 118 2.78 1.67 11.93
C LEU A 118 2.03 2.17 10.69
N GLY A 119 0.97 2.97 10.88
CA GLY A 119 0.19 3.57 9.80
C GLY A 119 0.92 4.69 9.06
N SER A 120 1.69 5.51 9.79
CA SER A 120 2.47 6.60 9.19
C SER A 120 3.87 6.19 8.74
N ALA A 121 4.39 5.06 9.22
CA ALA A 121 5.69 4.54 8.80
C ALA A 121 5.72 4.26 7.28
N PRO A 122 6.80 4.69 6.58
CA PRO A 122 7.04 4.27 5.21
C PRO A 122 7.26 2.75 5.17
N GLY A 123 6.67 2.07 4.20
CA GLY A 123 6.79 0.62 4.06
C GLY A 123 5.63 -0.03 3.31
N GLY A 124 5.75 -1.32 3.05
CA GLY A 124 4.72 -2.12 2.37
C GLY A 124 3.51 -2.40 3.27
N THR A 125 2.32 -2.33 2.70
CA THR A 125 1.04 -2.48 3.40
C THR A 125 0.90 -3.84 4.09
N ILE A 126 1.34 -4.91 3.41
CA ILE A 126 1.33 -6.27 3.96
C ILE A 126 2.29 -6.37 5.16
N GLY A 127 3.51 -5.86 5.03
CA GLY A 127 4.51 -5.91 6.10
C GLY A 127 4.04 -5.16 7.36
N MET A 128 3.58 -3.91 7.19
CA MET A 128 3.15 -3.09 8.32
C MET A 128 1.88 -3.62 8.99
N SER A 129 0.93 -4.15 8.23
CA SER A 129 -0.27 -4.78 8.80
C SER A 129 0.01 -6.11 9.49
N LEU A 130 1.04 -6.85 9.06
CA LEU A 130 1.48 -8.08 9.73
C LEU A 130 2.12 -7.74 11.08
N VAL A 131 3.04 -6.77 11.11
CA VAL A 131 3.60 -6.27 12.38
C VAL A 131 2.48 -5.76 13.29
N GLY A 132 1.55 -4.95 12.76
CA GLY A 132 0.42 -4.45 13.53
C GLY A 132 -0.51 -5.55 14.07
N SER A 133 -0.56 -6.72 13.43
CA SER A 133 -1.35 -7.85 13.93
C SER A 133 -0.78 -8.46 15.21
N GLU A 134 0.53 -8.35 15.44
CA GLU A 134 1.18 -8.75 16.70
C GLU A 134 0.72 -7.85 17.87
N TYR A 135 0.31 -6.61 17.57
CA TYR A 135 -0.23 -5.65 18.53
C TYR A 135 -1.77 -5.59 18.51
N GLY A 136 -2.46 -6.48 17.78
CA GLY A 136 -3.92 -6.50 17.68
C GLY A 136 -4.53 -5.38 16.82
N VAL A 137 -3.72 -4.58 16.13
CA VAL A 137 -4.16 -3.40 15.36
C VAL A 137 -3.96 -3.54 13.84
N GLY A 138 -3.62 -4.74 13.36
CA GLY A 138 -3.25 -4.99 11.96
C GLY A 138 -4.31 -4.58 10.93
N ALA A 139 -5.61 -4.69 11.27
CA ALA A 139 -6.69 -4.25 10.40
C ALA A 139 -6.71 -2.72 10.23
N SER A 140 -6.56 -1.97 11.31
CA SER A 140 -6.51 -0.50 11.29
C SER A 140 -5.28 0.01 10.55
N VAL A 141 -4.12 -0.64 10.75
CA VAL A 141 -2.89 -0.33 10.01
C VAL A 141 -3.07 -0.59 8.52
N ALA A 142 -3.68 -1.72 8.13
CA ALA A 142 -3.97 -2.01 6.73
C ALA A 142 -4.90 -0.97 6.10
N ALA A 143 -5.93 -0.53 6.83
CA ALA A 143 -6.87 0.50 6.36
C ALA A 143 -6.17 1.85 6.12
N LEU A 144 -5.33 2.32 7.06
CA LEU A 144 -4.55 3.56 6.88
C LEU A 144 -3.63 3.48 5.66
N HIS A 145 -2.95 2.34 5.49
CA HIS A 145 -2.09 2.10 4.35
C HIS A 145 -2.86 2.02 3.03
N ALA A 146 -4.08 1.49 3.03
CA ALA A 146 -4.96 1.47 1.86
C ALA A 146 -5.40 2.88 1.45
N VAL A 147 -5.83 3.71 2.41
CA VAL A 147 -6.13 5.13 2.18
C VAL A 147 -4.90 5.84 1.62
N ARG A 148 -3.74 5.64 2.23
CA ARG A 148 -2.47 6.22 1.75
C ARG A 148 -2.16 5.82 0.30
N LEU A 149 -2.31 4.54 -0.06
CA LEU A 149 -2.11 4.07 -1.43
C LEU A 149 -3.06 4.78 -2.39
N ILE A 150 -4.37 4.83 -2.07
CA ILE A 150 -5.37 5.52 -2.90
C ILE A 150 -4.98 6.99 -3.09
N THR A 151 -4.68 7.69 -2.00
CA THR A 151 -4.32 9.11 -2.02
C THR A 151 -3.05 9.38 -2.82
N VAL A 152 -1.99 8.58 -2.62
CA VAL A 152 -0.72 8.74 -3.35
C VAL A 152 -0.91 8.48 -4.85
N LEU A 153 -1.62 7.43 -5.22
CA LEU A 153 -1.85 7.07 -6.62
C LEU A 153 -2.67 8.13 -7.38
N LEU A 154 -3.56 8.85 -6.69
CA LEU A 154 -4.35 9.92 -7.30
C LEU A 154 -3.62 11.28 -7.26
N LEU A 155 -2.96 11.62 -6.15
CA LEU A 155 -2.35 12.94 -5.97
C LEU A 155 -1.02 13.07 -6.71
N ILE A 156 -0.17 12.05 -6.77
CA ILE A 156 1.15 12.18 -7.41
C ILE A 156 1.00 12.58 -8.90
N PRO A 157 0.19 11.89 -9.73
CA PRO A 157 0.01 12.29 -11.12
C PRO A 157 -0.62 13.69 -11.25
N ALA A 158 -1.57 14.04 -10.37
CA ALA A 158 -2.20 15.36 -10.36
C ALA A 158 -1.20 16.48 -10.04
N LEU A 159 -0.33 16.28 -9.06
CA LEU A 159 0.72 17.22 -8.68
C LEU A 159 1.77 17.38 -9.79
N LEU A 160 2.17 16.29 -10.42
CA LEU A 160 3.13 16.32 -11.53
C LEU A 160 2.59 17.11 -12.73
N ASN A 161 1.31 16.91 -13.07
CA ASN A 161 0.64 17.69 -14.11
C ASN A 161 0.51 19.18 -13.72
N LEU A 162 0.15 19.47 -12.47
CA LEU A 162 -0.01 20.84 -11.98
C LEU A 162 1.30 21.62 -11.98
N LEU A 163 2.41 20.95 -11.64
CA LEU A 163 3.74 21.56 -11.59
C LEU A 163 4.43 21.63 -12.97
N GLY A 164 3.80 21.12 -14.03
CA GLY A 164 4.38 21.08 -15.37
C GLY A 164 5.61 20.16 -15.49
N LEU A 165 5.78 19.21 -14.55
CA LEU A 165 6.94 18.32 -14.48
C LEU A 165 6.75 17.03 -15.31
N LYS A 166 5.69 16.97 -16.11
CA LYS A 166 5.34 15.79 -16.91
C LYS A 166 6.43 15.43 -17.93
N ASP A 167 7.13 16.43 -18.46
CA ASP A 167 8.14 16.27 -19.51
C ASP A 167 9.47 15.66 -19.02
N GLY A 168 9.69 15.60 -17.69
CA GLY A 168 10.89 15.00 -17.08
C GLY A 168 10.74 13.54 -16.70
N ILE A 169 9.53 12.98 -16.75
CA ILE A 169 9.22 11.59 -16.40
C ILE A 169 8.78 10.91 -17.68
N ASN A 170 9.74 10.40 -18.46
CA ASN A 170 9.46 9.56 -19.61
C ASN A 170 8.70 8.32 -19.13
N THR A 171 7.38 8.34 -19.29
CA THR A 171 6.54 7.14 -19.18
C THR A 171 6.84 6.27 -20.40
N PRO A 172 7.31 5.02 -20.24
CA PRO A 172 7.26 4.06 -21.33
C PRO A 172 5.81 3.75 -21.73
#